data_AF-A0A7C6X1I9-F1
#
_entry.id   AF-A0A7C6X1I9-F1
#
_cell.length_a   1.000
_cell.length_b   1.000
_cell.length_c   1.000
_cell.angle_alpha   90.00
_cell.angle_beta   90.00
_cell.angle_gamma   90.00
#
_symmetry.space_group_name_H-M   'P 1'
#
loop_
_entity.id
_entity.type
_entity.pdbx_description
1 polymer ?
#
loop_
_entity_poly.entity_id
_entity_poly.type
_entity_poly.pdbx_seq_one_letter_code
_entity_poly.pdbx_strand_id
1 'polypeptide(L)'
;MQKNVVITDVTRMRYGNVCIAGYTGYPSRLISVRPVSATGSIPEKWLRYESKATIRPFSKVKLDFLGKPDLTPPHTEDHVIDLSSKPSESTLLSTGARLKLLERLDDGYVKDIFGVRIIHYNGWYLKSGQGIRSLGTIEVADIEDVYYGPDFNGYRTDYRMTFSDGRASYRLAVTDLSFRYYADWLSALGYSNEMVSGRLKSFLSGASRVFLRIGLSRGWRKRPDRCYLQITGVYSFPDYLAGKCFADFR
;
A
#
# COMPACT_ATOMS: atom_id res chain seq x y z
N MET A 1 14.16 -20.59 0.87
CA MET A 1 14.37 -20.33 2.31
C MET A 1 13.11 -19.71 2.90
N GLN A 2 12.59 -20.28 3.98
CA GLN A 2 11.40 -19.76 4.67
C GLN A 2 11.71 -18.55 5.53
N LYS A 3 10.87 -17.50 5.46
CA LYS A 3 10.93 -16.35 6.37
C LYS A 3 9.54 -15.94 6.82
N ASN A 4 9.45 -15.51 8.08
CA ASN A 4 8.29 -14.80 8.58
C ASN A 4 8.30 -13.36 8.08
N VAL A 5 7.18 -12.93 7.52
CA VAL A 5 6.96 -11.58 6.98
C VAL A 5 5.72 -11.00 7.64
N VAL A 6 5.83 -9.80 8.20
CA VAL A 6 4.66 -8.99 8.56
C VAL A 6 4.30 -8.15 7.33
N ILE A 7 3.12 -8.40 6.78
CA ILE A 7 2.61 -7.71 5.60
C ILE A 7 2.16 -6.31 6.01
N THR A 8 2.59 -5.28 5.28
CA THR A 8 2.19 -3.88 5.53
C THR A 8 1.60 -3.22 4.31
N ASP A 9 1.64 -3.86 3.14
CA ASP A 9 1.12 -3.28 1.91
C ASP A 9 0.51 -4.41 1.09
N VAL A 10 -0.74 -4.23 0.67
CA VAL A 10 -1.40 -5.08 -0.33
C VAL A 10 -2.02 -4.14 -1.34
N THR A 11 -1.41 -4.05 -2.51
CA THR A 11 -1.65 -2.98 -3.47
C THR A 11 -2.26 -3.53 -4.74
N ARG A 12 -3.32 -2.91 -5.26
CA ARG A 12 -3.94 -3.27 -6.54
C ARG A 12 -3.01 -2.95 -7.71
N MET A 13 -2.67 -3.97 -8.51
CA MET A 13 -2.03 -3.82 -9.81
C MET A 13 -3.05 -4.02 -10.95
N ARG A 14 -2.58 -3.99 -12.20
CA ARG A 14 -3.41 -4.26 -13.38
C ARG A 14 -3.76 -5.76 -13.50
N TYR A 15 -4.83 -6.04 -14.23
CA TYR A 15 -5.22 -7.39 -14.66
C TYR A 15 -5.42 -8.38 -13.51
N GLY A 16 -6.02 -7.94 -12.40
CA GLY A 16 -6.31 -8.81 -11.25
C GLY A 16 -5.07 -9.22 -10.43
N ASN A 17 -3.92 -8.58 -10.67
CA ASN A 17 -2.72 -8.79 -9.88
C ASN A 17 -2.63 -7.81 -8.71
N VAL A 18 -1.74 -8.13 -7.80
CA VAL A 18 -1.40 -7.35 -6.61
C VAL A 18 0.10 -7.29 -6.42
N CYS A 19 0.55 -6.23 -5.75
CA CYS A 19 1.87 -6.13 -5.16
C CYS A 19 1.73 -6.28 -3.66
N ILE A 20 2.67 -6.97 -3.03
CA ILE A 20 2.70 -7.16 -1.58
C ILE A 20 4.02 -6.62 -1.08
N ALA A 21 4.01 -5.90 0.03
CA ALA A 21 5.24 -5.55 0.75
C ALA A 21 5.07 -5.74 2.24
N GLY A 22 6.20 -5.86 2.93
CA GLY A 22 6.23 -6.10 4.36
C GLY A 22 7.65 -6.07 4.91
N TYR A 23 7.79 -6.63 6.10
CA TYR A 23 9.04 -6.64 6.84
C TYR A 23 9.33 -8.04 7.41
N THR A 24 10.56 -8.51 7.20
CA THR A 24 11.11 -9.66 7.92
C THR A 24 11.78 -9.21 9.22
N GLY A 25 12.04 -10.15 10.13
CA GLY A 25 12.75 -9.91 11.39
C GLY A 25 11.95 -9.15 12.46
N TYR A 26 10.64 -8.96 12.26
CA TYR A 26 9.74 -8.45 13.30
C TYR A 26 9.73 -9.38 14.54
N PRO A 27 9.78 -8.84 15.77
CA PRO A 27 9.76 -7.41 16.12
C PRO A 27 11.15 -6.77 16.30
N SER A 28 12.25 -7.51 16.19
CA SER A 28 13.58 -7.02 16.58
C SER A 28 14.24 -6.15 15.51
N ARG A 29 14.45 -6.68 14.31
CA ARG A 29 15.15 -5.99 13.20
C ARG A 29 14.30 -6.01 11.94
N LEU A 30 13.63 -4.90 11.65
CA LEU A 30 12.76 -4.77 10.49
C LEU A 30 13.60 -4.63 9.22
N ILE A 31 13.47 -5.59 8.30
CA ILE A 31 14.09 -5.55 6.98
C ILE A 31 12.97 -5.58 5.95
N SER A 32 12.86 -4.50 5.17
CA SER A 32 11.83 -4.39 4.14
C SER A 32 12.02 -5.46 3.07
N VAL A 33 10.91 -6.07 2.68
CA VAL A 33 10.83 -7.06 1.62
C VAL A 33 9.60 -6.81 0.78
N ARG A 34 9.74 -7.00 -0.53
CA ARG A 34 8.64 -6.96 -1.50
C ARG A 34 8.60 -8.30 -2.24
N PRO A 35 7.76 -9.25 -1.80
CA PRO A 35 7.59 -10.51 -2.50
C PRO A 35 7.09 -10.29 -3.93
N VAL A 36 7.76 -10.91 -4.89
CA VAL A 36 7.37 -10.91 -6.30
C VAL A 36 7.36 -12.35 -6.83
N SER A 37 6.55 -12.61 -7.84
CA SER A 37 6.65 -13.87 -8.59
C SER A 37 7.83 -13.83 -9.55
N ALA A 38 8.19 -14.99 -10.12
CA ALA A 38 9.19 -15.06 -11.19
C ALA A 38 8.81 -14.21 -12.42
N THR A 39 7.52 -13.97 -12.66
CA THR A 39 7.01 -13.11 -13.74
C THR A 39 6.72 -11.67 -13.27
N GLY A 40 7.03 -11.35 -12.02
CA GLY A 40 6.93 -10.01 -11.44
C GLY A 40 5.56 -9.61 -10.88
N SER A 41 4.53 -10.43 -11.02
CA SER A 41 3.16 -10.14 -10.52
C SER A 41 2.56 -11.28 -9.72
N ILE A 42 1.88 -10.96 -8.62
CA ILE A 42 1.17 -11.94 -7.79
C ILE A 42 -0.33 -11.84 -8.09
N PRO A 43 -1.01 -12.93 -8.48
CA PRO A 43 -2.46 -12.91 -8.68
C PRO A 43 -3.20 -12.66 -7.36
N GLU A 44 -4.24 -11.81 -7.34
CA GLU A 44 -4.99 -11.52 -6.10
C GLU A 44 -5.57 -12.78 -5.46
N LYS A 45 -6.00 -13.76 -6.27
CA LYS A 45 -6.53 -15.04 -5.77
C LYS A 45 -5.53 -15.81 -4.89
N TRP A 46 -4.23 -15.53 -5.02
CA TRP A 46 -3.20 -16.16 -4.20
C TRP A 46 -3.18 -15.64 -2.76
N LEU A 47 -3.74 -14.46 -2.50
CA LEU A 47 -3.88 -13.91 -1.14
C LEU A 47 -4.83 -14.71 -0.24
N ARG A 48 -5.55 -15.68 -0.81
CA ARG A 48 -6.57 -16.46 -0.12
C ARG A 48 -6.21 -17.94 -0.02
N TYR A 49 -6.65 -18.53 1.09
CA TYR A 49 -6.68 -19.97 1.34
C TYR A 49 -8.05 -20.33 1.94
N GLU A 50 -8.72 -21.34 1.38
CA GLU A 50 -10.07 -21.76 1.81
C GLU A 50 -11.06 -20.58 1.96
N SER A 51 -11.07 -19.68 0.96
CA SER A 51 -11.87 -18.45 0.90
C SER A 51 -11.53 -17.35 1.91
N LYS A 52 -10.65 -17.62 2.90
CA LYS A 52 -10.18 -16.63 3.88
C LYS A 52 -8.97 -15.86 3.35
N ALA A 53 -8.88 -14.57 3.69
CA ALA A 53 -7.69 -13.76 3.38
C ALA A 53 -6.55 -14.09 4.34
N THR A 54 -5.62 -14.92 3.87
CA THR A 54 -4.40 -15.32 4.59
C THR A 54 -3.33 -14.22 4.51
N ILE A 55 -3.26 -13.54 3.36
CA ILE A 55 -2.40 -12.37 3.20
C ILE A 55 -3.27 -11.12 3.19
N ARG A 56 -3.08 -10.29 4.22
CA ARG A 56 -3.73 -9.00 4.38
C ARG A 56 -2.81 -8.10 5.20
N PRO A 57 -2.99 -6.76 5.15
CA PRO A 57 -2.23 -5.87 6.02
C PRO A 57 -2.24 -6.34 7.48
N PHE A 58 -1.05 -6.31 8.07
CA PHE A 58 -0.69 -6.76 9.42
C PHE A 58 -0.82 -8.26 9.70
N SER A 59 -1.04 -9.11 8.69
CA SER A 59 -0.84 -10.54 8.89
C SER A 59 0.65 -10.86 8.93
N LYS A 60 1.06 -11.61 9.94
CA LYS A 60 2.34 -12.31 9.96
C LYS A 60 2.13 -13.62 9.23
N VAL A 61 2.91 -13.87 8.18
CA VAL A 61 2.85 -15.06 7.33
C VAL A 61 4.24 -15.63 7.11
N LYS A 62 4.33 -16.93 6.86
CA LYS A 62 5.57 -17.59 6.44
C LYS A 62 5.58 -17.75 4.92
N LEU A 63 6.63 -17.25 4.26
CA LEU A 63 6.80 -17.31 2.80
C LEU A 63 8.11 -18.01 2.42
N ASP A 64 8.07 -18.71 1.29
CA ASP A 64 9.22 -19.38 0.67
C ASP A 64 9.93 -18.45 -0.32
N PHE A 65 11.10 -17.93 0.08
CA PHE A 65 11.93 -17.06 -0.76
C PHE A 65 12.89 -17.90 -1.61
N LEU A 66 12.88 -17.69 -2.93
CA LEU A 66 13.74 -18.37 -3.91
C LEU A 66 15.04 -17.59 -4.16
N GLY A 67 15.04 -16.27 -3.99
CA GLY A 67 16.23 -15.44 -4.18
C GLY A 67 15.90 -13.96 -4.38
N LYS A 68 16.90 -13.19 -4.80
CA LYS A 68 16.73 -11.80 -5.24
C LYS A 68 16.82 -11.75 -6.78
N PRO A 69 15.92 -11.04 -7.46
CA PRO A 69 16.11 -10.74 -8.88
C PRO A 69 17.23 -9.70 -9.05
N ASP A 70 17.58 -9.38 -10.30
CA ASP A 70 18.40 -8.20 -10.59
C ASP A 70 17.65 -6.93 -10.16
N LEU A 71 18.18 -6.25 -9.15
CA LEU A 71 17.54 -5.11 -8.52
C LEU A 71 17.98 -3.82 -9.20
N THR A 72 17.01 -3.03 -9.65
CA THR A 72 17.26 -1.66 -10.09
C THR A 72 16.64 -0.69 -9.08
N PRO A 73 17.40 0.28 -8.54
CA PRO A 73 16.83 1.33 -7.72
C PRO A 73 15.63 2.01 -8.39
N PRO A 74 14.60 2.42 -7.62
CA PRO A 74 14.50 2.37 -6.15
C PRO A 74 13.99 1.03 -5.58
N HIS A 75 13.74 0.02 -6.41
CA HIS A 75 13.06 -1.22 -6.03
C HIS A 75 14.04 -2.27 -5.49
N THR A 76 14.79 -1.92 -4.45
CA THR A 76 15.84 -2.76 -3.87
C THR A 76 15.30 -3.85 -2.93
N GLU A 77 14.00 -3.81 -2.63
CA GLU A 77 13.36 -4.72 -1.67
C GLU A 77 12.80 -6.00 -2.33
N ASP A 78 12.86 -6.12 -3.65
CA ASP A 78 12.27 -7.26 -4.38
C ASP A 78 12.92 -8.58 -4.00
N HIS A 79 12.09 -9.58 -3.75
CA HIS A 79 12.53 -10.97 -3.62
C HIS A 79 11.56 -11.91 -4.30
N VAL A 80 12.11 -12.85 -5.07
CA VAL A 80 11.32 -13.88 -5.74
C VAL A 80 10.83 -14.88 -4.70
N ILE A 81 9.52 -15.15 -4.70
CA ILE A 81 8.89 -16.17 -3.86
C ILE A 81 8.29 -17.30 -4.70
N ASP A 82 8.18 -18.47 -4.09
CA ASP A 82 7.45 -19.59 -4.67
C ASP A 82 5.94 -19.41 -4.48
N LEU A 83 5.21 -19.24 -5.58
CA LEU A 83 3.74 -19.12 -5.54
C LEU A 83 3.01 -20.46 -5.52
N SER A 84 3.70 -21.58 -5.78
CA SER A 84 3.12 -22.92 -5.66
C SER A 84 2.93 -23.29 -4.19
N SER A 85 3.85 -22.86 -3.32
CA SER A 85 3.68 -22.87 -1.88
C SER A 85 2.61 -21.88 -1.44
N LYS A 86 1.65 -22.35 -0.64
CA LYS A 86 0.70 -21.47 0.03
C LYS A 86 1.35 -20.83 1.26
N PRO A 87 1.02 -19.56 1.57
CA PRO A 87 1.44 -18.95 2.82
C PRO A 87 0.93 -19.79 3.99
N SER A 88 1.83 -20.21 4.87
CA SER A 88 1.48 -20.88 6.12
C SER A 88 1.51 -19.90 7.29
N GLU A 89 0.80 -20.25 8.38
CA GLU A 89 0.77 -19.49 9.63
C GLU A 89 0.35 -18.02 9.45
N SER A 90 -0.94 -17.75 9.28
CA SER A 90 -1.46 -16.38 9.23
C SER A 90 -2.02 -15.94 10.58
N THR A 91 -1.24 -15.16 11.33
CA THR A 91 -1.71 -14.51 12.56
C THR A 91 -1.75 -13.01 12.39
N LEU A 92 -2.87 -12.39 12.72
CA LEU A 92 -3.02 -10.93 12.64
C LEU A 92 -2.39 -10.27 13.87
N LEU A 93 -1.59 -9.23 13.68
CA LEU A 93 -1.09 -8.45 14.81
C LEU A 93 -2.25 -7.78 15.57
N SER A 94 -2.10 -7.66 16.89
CA SER A 94 -3.03 -6.89 17.73
C SER A 94 -2.98 -5.40 17.36
N THR A 95 -4.05 -4.65 17.65
CA THR A 95 -4.12 -3.20 17.34
C THR A 95 -2.93 -2.43 17.90
N GLY A 96 -2.53 -2.69 19.16
CA GLY A 96 -1.36 -2.05 19.76
C GLY A 96 -0.04 -2.42 19.08
N ALA A 97 0.11 -3.66 18.60
CA ALA A 97 1.29 -4.07 17.84
C ALA A 97 1.34 -3.44 16.44
N ARG A 98 0.18 -3.24 15.79
CA ARG A 98 0.09 -2.51 14.51
C ARG A 98 0.51 -1.05 14.66
N LEU A 99 0.00 -0.38 15.69
CA LEU A 99 0.34 1.01 15.98
C LEU A 99 1.84 1.17 16.23
N LYS A 100 2.42 0.36 17.14
CA LYS A 100 3.86 0.36 17.42
C LYS A 100 4.72 0.08 16.20
N LEU A 101 4.26 -0.80 15.31
CA LEU A 101 4.96 -1.06 14.05
C LEU A 101 4.95 0.19 13.16
N LEU A 102 3.80 0.84 12.97
CA LEU A 102 3.69 2.03 12.13
C LEU A 102 4.48 3.21 12.70
N GLU A 103 4.42 3.46 14.01
CA GLU A 103 5.23 4.47 14.71
C GLU A 103 6.72 4.26 14.48
N ARG A 104 7.18 3.00 14.54
CA ARG A 104 8.59 2.68 14.30
C ARG A 104 9.00 2.84 12.83
N LEU A 105 8.06 2.70 11.91
CA LEU A 105 8.30 2.83 10.47
C LEU A 105 8.14 4.26 9.97
N ASP A 106 7.63 5.18 10.80
CA ASP A 106 7.36 6.55 10.43
C ASP A 106 8.64 7.29 10.01
N ASP A 107 8.63 7.79 8.80
CA ASP A 107 9.72 8.56 8.19
C ASP A 107 9.55 10.07 8.45
N GLY A 108 8.47 10.48 9.12
CA GLY A 108 8.15 11.85 9.50
C GLY A 108 7.59 12.69 8.35
N TYR A 109 8.26 12.74 7.20
CA TYR A 109 7.82 13.51 6.03
C TYR A 109 8.03 12.75 4.73
N VAL A 110 7.17 12.98 3.73
CA VAL A 110 7.22 12.25 2.45
C VAL A 110 8.55 12.46 1.73
N LYS A 111 9.09 13.69 1.78
CA LYS A 111 10.38 14.05 1.16
C LYS A 111 11.58 13.28 1.72
N ASP A 112 11.48 12.79 2.95
CA ASP A 112 12.59 12.14 3.66
C ASP A 112 12.59 10.62 3.42
N ILE A 113 11.53 10.07 2.83
CA ILE A 113 11.42 8.63 2.54
C ILE A 113 12.53 8.16 1.60
N PHE A 114 12.70 8.82 0.45
CA PHE A 114 13.42 8.22 -0.68
C PHE A 114 14.91 8.59 -0.76
N GLY A 115 15.38 9.49 0.11
CA GLY A 115 16.78 9.96 0.12
C GLY A 115 17.19 10.79 -1.10
N VAL A 116 16.23 11.20 -1.93
CA VAL A 116 16.43 12.04 -3.12
C VAL A 116 15.27 13.03 -3.27
N ARG A 117 15.51 14.12 -3.99
CA ARG A 117 14.49 15.13 -4.24
C ARG A 117 13.31 14.57 -5.03
N ILE A 118 12.10 14.73 -4.50
CA ILE A 118 10.86 14.45 -5.21
C ILE A 118 10.56 15.57 -6.20
N ILE A 119 10.18 15.21 -7.43
CA ILE A 119 9.82 16.15 -8.48
C ILE A 119 8.30 16.27 -8.55
N HIS A 120 7.79 17.51 -8.62
CA HIS A 120 6.38 17.80 -8.84
C HIS A 120 6.17 18.42 -10.22
N TYR A 121 5.76 17.61 -11.19
CA TYR A 121 5.41 18.07 -12.54
C TYR A 121 4.52 17.03 -13.23
N ASN A 122 3.22 17.34 -13.38
CA ASN A 122 2.19 16.37 -13.77
C ASN A 122 2.16 15.15 -12.83
N GLY A 123 2.11 15.41 -11.53
CA GLY A 123 2.19 14.43 -10.45
C GLY A 123 3.54 14.46 -9.72
N TRP A 124 3.61 13.68 -8.63
CA TRP A 124 4.79 13.53 -7.78
C TRP A 124 5.57 12.28 -8.16
N TYR A 125 6.87 12.40 -8.44
CA TYR A 125 7.68 11.27 -8.89
C TYR A 125 9.18 11.43 -8.58
N LEU A 126 9.88 10.31 -8.65
CA LEU A 126 11.35 10.25 -8.77
C LEU A 126 11.74 9.84 -10.18
N LYS A 127 12.96 10.17 -10.60
CA LYS A 127 13.52 9.59 -11.82
C LYS A 127 13.86 8.12 -11.59
N SER A 128 13.60 7.27 -12.58
CA SER A 128 14.01 5.86 -12.56
C SER A 128 15.52 5.74 -12.28
N GLY A 129 15.93 4.77 -11.46
CA GLY A 129 17.32 4.60 -11.04
C GLY A 129 17.77 5.50 -9.89
N GLN A 130 16.90 6.38 -9.38
CA GLN A 130 17.19 7.20 -8.18
C GLN A 130 16.44 6.69 -6.95
N GLY A 131 16.93 7.10 -5.77
CA GLY A 131 16.34 6.77 -4.48
C GLY A 131 16.96 5.55 -3.81
N ILE A 132 16.88 5.50 -2.48
CA ILE A 132 17.50 4.44 -1.66
C ILE A 132 16.55 3.27 -1.36
N ARG A 133 15.25 3.50 -1.49
CA ARG A 133 14.15 2.55 -1.24
C ARG A 133 12.91 2.95 -2.02
N SER A 134 11.90 2.08 -2.11
CA SER A 134 10.66 2.34 -2.84
C SER A 134 9.39 2.43 -1.99
N LEU A 135 9.52 2.32 -0.67
CA LEU A 135 8.42 2.34 0.30
C LEU A 135 8.80 3.14 1.55
N GLY A 136 7.83 3.85 2.12
CA GLY A 136 7.93 4.52 3.42
C GLY A 136 6.60 4.60 4.15
N THR A 137 6.64 5.01 5.41
CA THR A 137 5.44 5.33 6.20
C THR A 137 5.50 6.80 6.60
N ILE A 138 4.35 7.45 6.63
CA ILE A 138 4.18 8.72 7.33
C ILE A 138 2.97 8.63 8.26
N GLU A 139 3.05 9.25 9.43
CA GLU A 139 1.86 9.75 10.11
C GLU A 139 1.44 11.07 9.46
N VAL A 140 0.21 11.15 8.94
CA VAL A 140 -0.26 12.39 8.29
C VAL A 140 -0.68 13.42 9.31
N ALA A 141 -0.43 14.69 9.00
CA ALA A 141 -0.92 15.80 9.81
C ALA A 141 -2.41 16.07 9.56
N ASP A 142 -2.85 15.97 8.30
CA ASP A 142 -4.25 16.19 7.93
C ASP A 142 -4.65 15.42 6.66
N ILE A 143 -5.92 15.02 6.60
CA ILE A 143 -6.57 14.46 5.40
C ILE A 143 -7.45 15.54 4.78
N GLU A 144 -6.86 16.30 3.86
CA GLU A 144 -7.50 17.46 3.23
C GLU A 144 -8.67 17.06 2.32
N ASP A 145 -8.53 15.95 1.58
CA ASP A 145 -9.56 15.47 0.66
C ASP A 145 -9.43 13.97 0.34
N VAL A 146 -10.56 13.34 0.04
CA VAL A 146 -10.61 11.99 -0.54
C VAL A 146 -11.51 12.05 -1.77
N TYR A 147 -11.00 11.58 -2.89
CA TYR A 147 -11.72 11.54 -4.16
C TYR A 147 -11.96 10.10 -4.58
N TYR A 148 -13.23 9.78 -4.83
CA TYR A 148 -13.70 8.58 -5.51
C TYR A 148 -14.61 9.03 -6.66
N GLY A 149 -14.31 8.62 -7.88
CA GLY A 149 -15.09 9.01 -9.05
C GLY A 149 -14.42 8.65 -10.36
N PRO A 150 -14.95 9.10 -11.51
CA PRO A 150 -14.33 8.84 -12.80
C PRO A 150 -12.94 9.46 -12.91
N ASP A 151 -12.02 8.77 -13.59
CA ASP A 151 -10.75 9.34 -14.00
C ASP A 151 -10.98 10.48 -15.02
N PHE A 152 -9.92 11.21 -15.35
CA PHE A 152 -10.02 12.36 -16.27
C PHE A 152 -10.67 12.01 -17.62
N ASN A 153 -10.58 10.76 -18.07
CA ASN A 153 -11.16 10.31 -19.33
C ASN A 153 -12.56 9.68 -19.18
N GLY A 154 -13.06 9.52 -17.95
CA GLY A 154 -14.34 8.89 -17.66
C GLY A 154 -14.37 7.37 -17.82
N TYR A 155 -13.24 6.71 -18.08
CA TYR A 155 -13.21 5.29 -18.43
C TYR A 155 -13.02 4.37 -17.24
N ARG A 156 -12.51 4.89 -16.13
CA ARG A 156 -12.12 4.10 -14.96
C ARG A 156 -12.43 4.86 -13.69
N THR A 157 -12.67 4.15 -12.60
CA THR A 157 -12.70 4.77 -11.28
C THR A 157 -11.28 5.18 -10.86
N ASP A 158 -11.13 6.45 -10.47
CA ASP A 158 -9.94 7.01 -9.83
C ASP A 158 -10.19 7.12 -8.31
N TYR A 159 -9.12 6.90 -7.56
CA TYR A 159 -9.11 6.89 -6.11
C TYR A 159 -7.93 7.76 -5.71
N ARG A 160 -8.19 8.93 -5.14
CA ARG A 160 -7.13 9.84 -4.70
C ARG A 160 -7.35 10.31 -3.29
N MET A 161 -6.25 10.67 -2.66
CA MET A 161 -6.27 11.34 -1.37
C MET A 161 -5.34 12.54 -1.46
N THR A 162 -5.84 13.67 -0.97
CA THR A 162 -5.04 14.86 -0.71
C THR A 162 -4.79 14.91 0.78
N PHE A 163 -3.53 15.01 1.18
CA PHE A 163 -3.13 15.01 2.59
C PHE A 163 -1.93 15.91 2.80
N SER A 164 -1.75 16.38 4.03
CA SER A 164 -0.58 17.12 4.48
C SER A 164 0.31 16.25 5.35
N ASP A 165 1.62 16.29 5.11
CA ASP A 165 2.64 15.75 6.05
C ASP A 165 3.10 16.80 7.09
N GLY A 166 2.40 17.94 7.18
CA GLY A 166 2.76 19.07 8.03
C GLY A 166 3.78 20.03 7.41
N ARG A 167 4.37 19.70 6.24
CA ARG A 167 5.26 20.59 5.49
C ARG A 167 4.79 20.85 4.06
N ALA A 168 4.15 19.88 3.44
CA ALA A 168 3.59 19.99 2.10
C ALA A 168 2.30 19.18 1.96
N SER A 169 1.46 19.61 1.01
CA SER A 169 0.27 18.88 0.60
C SER A 169 0.58 18.02 -0.64
N TYR A 170 0.10 16.78 -0.62
CA TYR A 170 0.27 15.80 -1.69
C TYR A 170 -1.09 15.26 -2.11
N ARG A 171 -1.33 15.23 -3.42
CA ARG A 171 -2.47 14.53 -4.01
C ARG A 171 -1.98 13.28 -4.73
N LEU A 172 -2.15 12.12 -4.11
CA LEU A 172 -1.63 10.84 -4.61
C LEU A 172 -2.77 9.87 -4.96
N ALA A 173 -2.51 8.98 -5.91
CA ALA A 173 -3.40 7.87 -6.21
C ALA A 173 -3.37 6.83 -5.08
N VAL A 174 -4.54 6.36 -4.65
CA VAL A 174 -4.69 5.31 -3.64
C VAL A 174 -4.77 3.96 -4.34
N THR A 175 -3.79 3.12 -4.04
CA THR A 175 -3.64 1.79 -4.62
C THR A 175 -3.78 0.69 -3.58
N ASP A 176 -3.93 1.04 -2.30
CA ASP A 176 -4.29 0.08 -1.24
C ASP A 176 -5.55 -0.72 -1.63
N LEU A 177 -5.43 -2.04 -1.55
CA LEU A 177 -6.46 -2.96 -2.02
C LEU A 177 -7.73 -2.85 -1.17
N SER A 178 -7.60 -2.79 0.16
CA SER A 178 -8.75 -2.79 1.07
C SER A 178 -9.53 -1.49 0.98
N PHE A 179 -8.84 -0.35 0.90
CA PHE A 179 -9.43 0.97 0.66
C PHE A 179 -10.28 0.98 -0.62
N ARG A 180 -9.72 0.49 -1.73
CA ARG A 180 -10.42 0.45 -3.01
C ARG A 180 -11.66 -0.44 -2.96
N TYR A 181 -11.54 -1.65 -2.43
CA TYR A 181 -12.67 -2.56 -2.26
C TYR A 181 -13.76 -1.96 -1.38
N TYR A 182 -13.39 -1.28 -0.29
CA TYR A 182 -14.36 -0.65 0.59
C TYR A 182 -15.09 0.52 -0.09
N ALA A 183 -14.37 1.35 -0.86
CA ALA A 183 -14.97 2.43 -1.64
C ALA A 183 -15.93 1.89 -2.71
N ASP A 184 -15.53 0.86 -3.44
CA ASP A 184 -16.36 0.18 -4.45
C ASP A 184 -17.61 -0.45 -3.80
N TRP A 185 -17.46 -1.06 -2.62
CA TRP A 185 -18.57 -1.62 -1.86
C TRP A 185 -19.57 -0.55 -1.40
N LEU A 186 -19.10 0.60 -0.91
CA LEU A 186 -19.99 1.73 -0.59
C LEU A 186 -20.76 2.19 -1.83
N SER A 187 -20.09 2.29 -2.98
CA SER A 187 -20.74 2.64 -4.24
C SER A 187 -21.79 1.60 -4.66
N ALA A 188 -21.50 0.30 -4.51
CA ALA A 188 -22.43 -0.80 -4.79
C ALA A 188 -23.67 -0.81 -3.87
N LEU A 189 -23.57 -0.21 -2.67
CA LEU A 189 -24.72 0.03 -1.79
C LEU A 189 -25.59 1.24 -2.22
N GLY A 190 -25.29 1.88 -3.34
CA GLY A 190 -26.05 3.01 -3.89
C GLY A 190 -25.56 4.40 -3.46
N TYR A 191 -24.38 4.50 -2.83
CA TYR A 191 -23.81 5.79 -2.47
C TYR A 191 -23.27 6.49 -3.73
N SER A 192 -23.56 7.79 -3.89
CA SER A 192 -22.96 8.59 -4.96
C SER A 192 -21.46 8.74 -4.76
N ASN A 193 -20.74 9.16 -5.80
CA ASN A 193 -19.29 9.40 -5.74
C ASN A 193 -18.91 10.38 -4.62
N GLU A 194 -19.70 11.45 -4.46
CA GLU A 194 -19.54 12.48 -3.44
C GLU A 194 -19.79 11.91 -2.04
N MET A 195 -20.79 11.03 -1.89
CA MET A 195 -21.07 10.37 -0.62
C MET A 195 -19.96 9.39 -0.22
N VAL A 196 -19.43 8.61 -1.17
CA VAL A 196 -18.28 7.73 -0.93
C VAL A 196 -17.06 8.56 -0.50
N SER A 197 -16.74 9.60 -1.27
CA SER A 197 -15.65 10.55 -1.00
C SER A 197 -15.76 11.18 0.39
N GLY A 198 -16.92 11.79 0.69
CA GLY A 198 -17.19 12.44 1.97
C GLY A 198 -17.15 11.48 3.16
N ARG A 199 -17.64 10.25 2.99
CA ARG A 199 -17.61 9.23 4.05
C ARG A 199 -16.19 8.77 4.36
N LEU A 200 -15.39 8.47 3.34
CA LEU A 200 -13.99 8.07 3.53
C LEU A 200 -13.18 9.21 4.17
N LYS A 201 -13.37 10.45 3.69
CA LYS A 201 -12.76 11.63 4.31
C LYS A 201 -13.15 11.77 5.78
N SER A 202 -14.45 11.65 6.09
CA SER A 202 -14.96 11.77 7.46
C SER A 202 -14.36 10.72 8.40
N PHE A 203 -14.30 9.45 7.97
CA PHE A 203 -13.67 8.40 8.78
C PHE A 203 -12.20 8.67 9.07
N LEU A 204 -11.44 9.08 8.06
CA LEU A 204 -10.01 9.30 8.22
C LEU A 204 -9.71 10.58 9.02
N SER A 205 -10.43 11.67 8.76
CA SER A 205 -10.24 12.95 9.47
C SER A 205 -10.73 12.89 10.91
N GLY A 206 -11.70 12.00 11.20
CA GLY A 206 -12.19 11.76 12.56
C GLY A 206 -11.36 10.77 13.37
N ALA A 207 -10.38 10.09 12.76
CA ALA A 207 -9.49 9.19 13.47
C ALA A 207 -8.43 9.98 14.24
N SER A 208 -8.05 9.49 15.42
CA SER A 208 -7.02 10.15 16.24
C SER A 208 -5.65 10.13 15.59
N ARG A 209 -5.36 9.09 14.80
CA ARG A 209 -4.10 8.93 14.06
C ARG A 209 -4.35 8.26 12.73
N VAL A 210 -3.69 8.75 11.69
CA VAL A 210 -3.71 8.14 10.36
C VAL A 210 -2.28 7.99 9.87
N PHE A 211 -1.95 6.78 9.43
CA PHE A 211 -0.69 6.46 8.79
C PHE A 211 -0.94 6.09 7.33
N LEU A 212 -0.13 6.66 6.45
CA LEU A 212 -0.10 6.30 5.04
C LEU A 212 1.20 5.58 4.72
N ARG A 213 1.10 4.50 3.96
CA ARG A 213 2.25 3.90 3.28
C ARG A 213 2.39 4.56 1.92
N ILE A 214 3.55 5.13 1.66
CA ILE A 214 3.88 5.80 0.41
C ILE A 214 4.83 4.91 -0.37
N GLY A 215 4.42 4.53 -1.58
CA GLY A 215 5.20 3.68 -2.47
C GLY A 215 5.47 4.33 -3.81
N LEU A 216 6.45 3.78 -4.52
CA LEU A 216 6.79 4.18 -5.88
C LEU A 216 6.25 3.16 -6.89
N SER A 217 5.61 3.67 -7.94
CA SER A 217 5.31 2.89 -9.14
C SER A 217 6.61 2.55 -9.88
N ARG A 218 6.58 1.50 -10.69
CA ARG A 218 7.58 1.32 -11.75
C ARG A 218 7.32 2.32 -12.89
N GLY A 219 8.37 2.67 -13.61
CA GLY A 219 8.24 3.34 -14.92
C GLY A 219 7.38 2.52 -15.86
N TRP A 220 6.61 3.19 -16.71
CA TRP A 220 5.70 2.54 -17.67
C TRP A 220 5.89 3.12 -19.06
N ARG A 221 5.41 2.44 -20.11
CA ARG A 221 5.73 2.74 -21.52
C ARG A 221 5.69 4.23 -21.91
N LYS A 222 4.75 5.02 -21.38
CA LYS A 222 4.65 6.47 -21.71
C LYS A 222 5.63 7.36 -20.92
N ARG A 223 6.08 6.91 -19.74
CA ARG A 223 6.97 7.61 -18.81
C ARG A 223 7.93 6.58 -18.17
N PRO A 224 8.83 5.96 -18.95
CA PRO A 224 9.71 4.91 -18.44
C PRO A 224 10.75 5.47 -17.46
N ASP A 225 11.00 6.78 -17.53
CA ASP A 225 11.92 7.56 -16.71
C ASP A 225 11.35 7.97 -15.35
N ARG A 226 10.10 7.63 -15.03
CA ARG A 226 9.40 8.14 -13.83
C ARG A 226 8.82 7.04 -12.95
N CYS A 227 9.16 7.10 -11.68
CA CYS A 227 8.57 6.32 -10.59
C CYS A 227 7.62 7.23 -9.81
N TYR A 228 6.30 7.12 -10.04
CA TYR A 228 5.31 7.99 -9.42
C TYR A 228 5.02 7.58 -7.97
N LEU A 229 4.82 8.57 -7.10
CA LEU A 229 4.36 8.33 -5.73
C LEU A 229 2.89 7.88 -5.73
N GLN A 230 2.58 6.93 -4.86
CA GLN A 230 1.25 6.36 -4.66
C GLN A 230 1.05 6.04 -3.18
N ILE A 231 -0.20 6.05 -2.72
CA ILE A 231 -0.56 5.53 -1.40
C ILE A 231 -0.80 4.02 -1.55
N THR A 232 0.04 3.21 -0.90
CA THR A 232 0.04 1.73 -1.00
C THR A 232 -0.64 1.04 0.19
N GLY A 233 -0.93 1.80 1.25
CA GLY A 233 -1.60 1.37 2.48
C GLY A 233 -2.20 2.57 3.21
N VAL A 234 -3.42 2.40 3.76
CA VAL A 234 -4.15 3.42 4.52
C VAL A 234 -4.54 2.83 5.88
N TYR A 235 -4.07 3.41 6.97
CA TYR A 235 -4.29 2.89 8.32
C TYR A 235 -4.76 4.00 9.25
N SER A 236 -5.87 3.80 9.93
CA SER A 236 -6.39 4.74 10.91
C SER A 236 -6.53 4.08 12.29
N PHE A 237 -6.48 4.89 13.34
CA PHE A 237 -6.72 4.48 14.71
C PHE A 237 -7.72 5.47 15.34
N PRO A 238 -8.98 5.07 15.59
CA PRO A 238 -9.58 3.74 15.35
C PRO A 238 -9.61 3.32 13.87
N ASP A 239 -9.65 2.00 13.64
CA ASP A 239 -9.63 1.40 12.29
C ASP A 239 -10.92 1.67 11.53
N TYR A 240 -10.84 2.41 10.42
CA TYR A 240 -11.98 2.78 9.59
C TYR A 240 -12.66 1.56 8.92
N LEU A 241 -11.96 0.43 8.81
CA LEU A 241 -12.52 -0.83 8.30
C LEU A 241 -13.09 -1.72 9.42
N ALA A 242 -12.99 -1.31 10.69
CA ALA A 242 -13.44 -2.09 11.84
C ALA A 242 -12.93 -3.55 11.82
N GLY A 243 -11.65 -3.76 11.50
CA GLY A 243 -11.02 -5.07 11.44
C GLY A 243 -11.27 -5.87 10.16
N LYS A 244 -12.04 -5.34 9.20
CA LYS A 244 -12.24 -5.94 7.87
C LYS A 244 -11.07 -5.66 6.93
N CYS A 245 -11.06 -6.31 5.79
CA CYS A 245 -10.09 -6.12 4.70
C CYS A 245 -10.77 -6.29 3.33
N PHE A 246 -10.01 -6.17 2.24
CA PHE A 246 -10.50 -6.39 0.87
C PHE A 246 -11.34 -7.66 0.66
N ALA A 247 -11.17 -8.68 1.50
CA ALA A 247 -11.91 -9.92 1.39
C ALA A 247 -13.35 -9.88 1.85
N ASP A 248 -13.71 -8.88 2.64
CA ASP A 248 -15.01 -8.75 3.31
C ASP A 248 -15.98 -7.83 2.55
N PHE A 249 -15.55 -7.28 1.41
CA PHE A 249 -16.26 -6.26 0.63
C PHE A 249 -16.54 -6.69 -0.82
N ARG A 250 -16.68 -8.00 -1.05
CA ARG A 250 -17.03 -8.58 -2.34
C ARG A 250 -18.51 -8.86 -2.45
#